data_AF-I3V1Q8-F1
#
_entry.id   AF-I3V1Q8-F1
#
_cell.length_a   1.000
_cell.length_b   1.000
_cell.length_c   1.000
_cell.angle_alpha   90.00
_cell.angle_beta   90.00
_cell.angle_gamma   90.00
#
_symmetry.space_group_name_H-M   'P 1'
#
loop_
_entity.id
_entity.type
_entity.pdbx_description
1 polymer ?
#
loop_
_entity_poly.entity_id
_entity_poly.type
_entity_poly.pdbx_seq_one_letter_code
_entity_poly.pdbx_strand_id
1 'polypeptide(L)' 'MLLPPEVSEYRYALYCRSDLLGLSHEPAQPICLYREKAFALAHGERLWPSTYYVIDLHGEDSPCGNRS' A
#
# COMPACT_ATOMS: atom_id res chain seq x y z
N MET A 1 -0.78 -11.78 26.51
CA MET A 1 0.24 -12.01 25.48
C MET A 1 -0.43 -11.78 24.15
N LEU A 2 0.02 -10.82 23.34
CA LEU A 2 -0.56 -10.56 22.01
C LEU A 2 0.00 -11.58 21.02
N LEU A 3 -0.88 -12.16 20.19
CA LEU A 3 -0.47 -13.07 19.13
C LEU A 3 0.37 -12.31 18.09
N PRO A 4 1.37 -12.96 17.47
CA PRO A 4 2.08 -12.35 16.36
C PRO A 4 1.09 -12.06 15.21
N PRO A 5 1.24 -10.93 14.50
CA PRO A 5 0.38 -10.62 13.37
C PRO A 5 0.59 -11.65 12.26
N GLU A 6 -0.52 -12.14 11.69
CA GLU A 6 -0.47 -13.04 10.55
C GLU A 6 -0.24 -12.21 9.28
N VAL A 7 0.97 -12.31 8.70
CA VAL A 7 1.39 -11.48 7.57
C VAL A 7 0.51 -11.69 6.33
N SER A 8 -0.02 -12.91 6.13
CA SER A 8 -0.93 -13.25 5.03
C SER A 8 -2.28 -12.52 5.09
N GLU A 9 -2.68 -11.98 6.24
CA GLU A 9 -3.92 -11.21 6.34
C GLU A 9 -3.79 -9.79 5.74
N TYR A 10 -2.57 -9.30 5.54
CA TYR A 10 -2.31 -7.94 5.07
C TYR A 10 -2.29 -7.85 3.55
N ARG A 11 -3.48 -7.77 2.97
CA ARG A 11 -3.71 -7.80 1.52
C ARG A 11 -3.41 -6.49 0.80
N TYR A 12 -3.54 -5.34 1.46
CA TYR A 12 -3.47 -4.04 0.79
C TYR A 12 -2.26 -3.23 1.25
N ALA A 13 -1.53 -2.67 0.29
CA ALA A 13 -0.36 -1.83 0.55
C ALA A 13 -0.64 -0.38 0.15
N LEU A 14 -0.38 0.56 1.06
CA LEU A 14 -0.52 1.99 0.83
C LEU A 14 0.82 2.60 0.43
N TYR A 15 0.85 3.31 -0.68
CA TYR A 15 2.00 4.01 -1.22
C TYR A 15 1.75 5.52 -1.22
N CYS A 16 2.71 6.30 -0.72
CA CYS A 16 2.78 7.72 -1.02
C CYS A 16 3.42 7.90 -2.39
N ARG A 17 2.77 8.66 -3.27
CA ARG A 17 3.26 8.94 -4.62
C ARG A 17 3.90 10.32 -4.69
N SER A 18 4.94 10.50 -3.89
CA SER A 18 5.77 11.71 -3.90
C SER A 18 6.49 11.93 -5.24
N ASP A 19 6.69 10.87 -6.01
CA ASP A 19 7.18 10.90 -7.40
C ASP A 19 6.26 11.70 -8.33
N LEU A 20 4.93 11.65 -8.13
CA LEU A 20 3.99 12.46 -8.92
C LEU A 20 4.14 13.96 -8.67
N LEU A 21 4.76 14.33 -7.54
CA LEU A 21 5.07 15.70 -7.18
C LEU A 21 6.53 16.09 -7.52
N GLY A 22 7.29 15.18 -8.13
CA GLY A 22 8.72 15.38 -8.41
C GLY A 22 9.61 15.43 -7.15
N LEU A 23 9.09 14.95 -6.01
CA LEU A 23 9.80 14.97 -4.72
C LEU A 23 10.65 13.70 -4.50
N SER A 24 10.43 12.65 -5.29
CA SER A 24 11.21 11.42 -5.30
C SER A 24 11.52 11.01 -6.74
N HIS A 25 12.68 10.39 -6.95
CA HIS A 25 13.08 9.86 -8.25
C HIS A 25 12.59 8.42 -8.48
N GLU A 26 12.34 7.68 -7.41
CA GLU A 26 11.93 6.28 -7.45
C GLU A 26 10.58 6.07 -6.73
N PRO A 27 9.79 5.05 -7.14
CA PRO A 27 8.58 4.68 -6.42
C PRO A 27 8.94 4.28 -4.99
N ALA A 28 8.30 4.93 -4.01
CA ALA A 28 8.53 4.64 -2.61
C ALA A 28 8.12 3.20 -2.25
N GLN A 29 8.74 2.64 -1.21
CA GLN A 29 8.25 1.43 -0.56
C GLN A 29 6.87 1.69 0.06
N PRO A 30 6.04 0.64 0.26
CA PRO A 30 4.75 0.82 0.91
C PRO A 30 4.95 1.37 2.32
N ILE A 31 4.19 2.41 2.67
CA ILE A 31 4.27 3.07 3.97
C ILE A 31 3.57 2.25 5.04
N CYS A 32 2.48 1.57 4.67
CA CYS A 32 1.67 0.76 5.58
C CYS A 32 1.00 -0.39 4.84
N LEU A 33 0.74 -1.46 5.58
CA LEU A 33 -0.03 -2.62 5.14
C LEU A 33 -1.37 -2.69 5.88
N TYR A 34 -2.41 -3.11 5.17
CA TYR A 34 -3.78 -3.20 5.67
C TYR A 34 -4.40 -4.52 5.27
N ARG A 35 -5.21 -5.06 6.18
CA ARG A 35 -6.12 -6.17 5.88
C ARG A 35 -7.27 -5.73 4.96
N GLU A 36 -7.82 -4.54 5.21
CA GLU A 36 -9.01 -4.04 4.51
C GLU A 36 -8.69 -2.82 3.65
N LYS A 37 -9.21 -2.81 2.43
CA LYS A 37 -8.97 -1.72 1.45
C LYS A 37 -9.49 -0.37 1.95
N ALA A 38 -10.64 -0.35 2.62
CA ALA A 38 -11.29 0.88 3.07
C ALA A 38 -10.40 1.69 4.05
N PHE A 39 -9.69 1.02 4.95
CA PHE A 39 -8.77 1.70 5.88
C PHE A 39 -7.53 2.24 5.16
N ALA A 40 -6.98 1.47 4.20
CA ALA A 40 -5.87 1.93 3.39
C ALA A 40 -6.24 3.18 2.58
N LEU A 41 -7.45 3.19 1.99
CA LEU A 41 -7.96 4.32 1.22
C LEU A 41 -8.18 5.54 2.12
N ALA A 42 -8.88 5.39 3.25
CA ALA A 42 -9.17 6.50 4.15
C ALA A 42 -7.89 7.13 4.73
N HIS A 43 -6.86 6.31 5.01
CA HIS A 43 -5.57 6.83 5.46
C HIS A 43 -4.86 7.59 4.34
N GLY A 44 -4.78 7.00 3.14
CA GLY A 44 -4.20 7.65 1.97
C GLY A 44 -4.86 8.98 1.65
N GLU A 45 -6.20 9.01 1.61
CA GLU A 45 -7.00 10.21 1.36
C GLU A 45 -6.76 11.30 2.41
N ARG A 46 -6.60 10.91 3.68
CA ARG A 46 -6.33 11.87 4.77
C ARG A 46 -4.96 12.53 4.68
N LEU A 47 -3.93 11.83 4.23
CA LEU A 47 -2.56 12.35 4.18
C LEU A 47 -2.16 12.91 2.82
N TRP A 48 -2.63 12.28 1.75
CA TRP A 48 -2.25 12.56 0.37
C TRP A 48 -3.48 12.53 -0.53
N PRO A 49 -4.42 13.48 -0.40
CA PRO A 49 -5.75 13.41 -1.02
C PRO A 49 -5.76 13.11 -2.53
N SER A 50 -4.69 13.50 -3.23
CA SER A 50 -4.54 13.31 -4.68
C SER A 50 -3.27 12.55 -5.10
N THR A 51 -2.47 12.06 -4.15
CA THR A 51 -1.11 11.51 -4.44
C THR A 51 -0.80 10.26 -3.64
N TYR A 52 -1.69 9.27 -3.69
CA TYR A 52 -1.49 7.96 -3.09
C TYR A 52 -2.01 6.84 -3.99
N TYR A 53 -1.51 5.63 -3.75
CA TYR A 53 -2.10 4.41 -4.32
C TYR A 53 -2.26 3.35 -3.26
N VAL A 54 -3.31 2.54 -3.43
CA VAL A 54 -3.53 1.32 -2.66
C VAL A 54 -3.47 0.15 -3.63
N ILE A 55 -2.50 -0.73 -3.44
CA ILE A 55 -2.30 -1.93 -4.27
C ILE A 55 -2.84 -3.15 -3.50
N ASP A 56 -3.53 -4.04 -4.22
CA ASP A 56 -3.86 -5.37 -3.72
C ASP A 56 -2.67 -6.31 -3.97
N LEU A 57 -2.00 -6.72 -2.89
CA LEU A 57 -0.83 -7.59 -2.93
C LEU A 57 -1.15 -9.02 -3.36
N HIS A 58 -2.43 -9.42 -3.35
CA HIS A 58 -2.85 -10.76 -3.80
C HIS A 58 -3.58 -10.69 -5.15
N GLY A 59 -3.75 -9.50 -5.72
CA GLY A 59 -4.35 -9.29 -7.03
C GLY A 59 -3.34 -9.34 -8.18
N GLU A 60 -3.84 -9.14 -9.40
CA GLU A 60 -3.01 -9.10 -10.63
C GLU A 60 -2.00 -7.95 -10.64
N ASP A 61 -2.30 -6.85 -9.95
CA ASP A 61 -1.43 -5.66 -9.85
C ASP A 61 -0.32 -5.80 -8.80
N SER A 62 -0.15 -6.98 -8.20
CA SER A 62 0.83 -7.17 -7.14
C SER A 62 2.25 -7.06 -7.67
N PRO A 63 3.07 -6.10 -7.19
CA PRO A 63 4.45 -5.92 -7.65
C PRO A 63 5.35 -7.11 -7.31
N CYS A 64 4.95 -7.90 -6.31
CA CYS A 64 5.63 -9.12 -5.87
C CYS A 64 4.89 -10.38 -6.29
N GLY A 65 3.74 -10.24 -6.97
CA GLY A 65 2.94 -11.37 -7.45
C GLY A 65 3.81 -12.24 -8.34
N ASN A 66 3.80 -13.54 -8.08
CA ASN A 66 4.58 -14.52 -8.80
C ASN A 66 4.19 -14.46 -10.29
N ARG A 67 4.90 -13.64 -11.08
CA ARG A 67 4.81 -13.55 -12.54
C ARG A 67 5.29 -14.88 -13.10
N SER A 68 4.42 -15.89 -13.07
CA SER A 68 4.60 -17.19 -13.71
C SER A 68 4.22 -17.05 -15.17
#